data_AF-A0A2K3NLQ7-F1
#
_entry.id   AF-A0A2K3NLQ7-F1
#
_cell.length_a   1.000
_cell.length_b   1.000
_cell.length_c   1.000
_cell.angle_alpha   90.00
_cell.angle_beta   90.00
_cell.angle_gamma   90.00
#
_symmetry.space_group_name_H-M   'P 1'
#
loop_
_entity.id
_entity.type
_entity.pdbx_description
1 polymer ?
#
loop_
_entity_poly.entity_id
_entity_poly.type
_entity_poly.pdbx_seq_one_letter_code
_entity_poly.pdbx_strand_id
1 'polypeptide(L)'
;VLVVDPEAYSYDDEVIKKAEAMGKPGLVEINAKQDSFIFTVESTGAVKASQLLQNAIEILKQKLDAVRLSEDTVEADDQFGELGAHMRGG
;
A
#
# COMPACT_ATOMS: atom_id res chain seq x y z
N VAL A 1 7.38 32.24 -9.34
CA VAL A 1 8.11 31.53 -8.26
C VAL A 1 8.26 30.10 -8.72
N LEU A 2 9.43 29.49 -8.57
CA LEU A 2 9.70 28.10 -8.94
C LEU A 2 10.04 27.32 -7.68
N VAL A 3 9.39 26.18 -7.46
CA VAL A 3 9.77 25.24 -6.41
C VAL A 3 10.97 24.44 -6.93
N VAL A 4 12.10 24.51 -6.24
CA VAL A 4 13.36 23.87 -6.68
C VAL A 4 13.37 22.38 -6.35
N ASP A 5 13.01 22.03 -5.12
CA ASP A 5 12.92 20.65 -4.65
C ASP A 5 11.72 20.51 -3.69
N PRO A 6 10.58 19.98 -4.15
CA PRO A 6 9.42 19.74 -3.29
C PRO A 6 9.59 18.53 -2.36
N GLU A 7 10.49 17.59 -2.66
CA GLU A 7 10.68 16.36 -1.88
C GLU A 7 11.55 16.59 -0.64
N ALA A 8 12.40 17.62 -0.66
CA ALA A 8 13.17 18.05 0.51
C ALA A 8 12.31 18.67 1.63
N TYR A 9 11.01 18.92 1.39
CA TYR A 9 10.15 19.52 2.40
C TYR A 9 9.69 18.50 3.45
N SER A 10 9.92 18.82 4.72
CA SER A 10 9.65 17.98 5.90
C SER A 10 8.20 18.02 6.39
N TYR A 11 7.32 18.81 5.76
CA TYR A 11 5.92 19.00 6.21
C TYR A 11 5.79 19.57 7.64
N ASP A 12 6.58 20.59 7.98
CA ASP A 12 6.61 21.27 9.30
C ASP A 12 5.71 22.53 9.42
N ASP A 13 5.01 22.88 8.34
CA ASP A 13 4.21 24.08 8.14
C ASP A 13 4.95 25.42 8.30
N GLU A 14 6.28 25.46 8.38
CA GLU A 14 7.02 26.70 8.64
C GLU A 14 6.78 27.78 7.58
N VAL A 15 6.76 27.37 6.31
CA VAL A 15 6.54 28.28 5.18
C VAL A 15 5.12 28.86 5.18
N ILE A 16 4.13 28.06 5.59
CA ILE A 16 2.72 28.48 5.70
C ILE A 16 2.60 29.50 6.84
N LYS A 17 3.11 29.18 8.04
CA LYS A 17 3.12 30.08 9.20
C LYS A 17 3.84 31.39 8.89
N LYS A 18 4.94 31.35 8.13
CA LYS A 18 5.66 32.55 7.72
C LYS A 18 4.83 33.43 6.78
N ALA A 19 4.12 32.83 5.83
CA ALA A 19 3.23 33.56 4.92
C ALA A 19 2.09 34.26 5.69
N GLU A 20 1.50 33.59 6.68
CA GLU A 20 0.49 34.16 7.57
C GLU A 20 1.03 35.33 8.40
N ALA A 21 2.20 35.16 9.05
CA ALA A 21 2.85 36.21 9.82
C ALA A 21 3.24 37.44 8.98
N MET A 22 3.43 37.26 7.67
CA MET A 22 3.67 38.34 6.71
C MET A 22 2.37 39.00 6.20
N GLY A 23 1.20 38.60 6.70
CA GLY A 23 -0.10 39.10 6.26
C GLY A 23 -0.49 38.62 4.86
N LYS A 24 0.10 37.51 4.40
CA LYS A 24 -0.13 36.91 3.07
C LYS A 24 -0.62 35.47 3.18
N PRO A 25 -1.77 35.22 3.83
CA PRO A 25 -2.34 33.88 3.89
C PRO A 25 -2.63 33.36 2.48
N GLY A 26 -2.46 32.04 2.27
CA GLY A 26 -2.67 31.41 0.96
C GLY A 26 -1.61 31.69 -0.11
N LEU A 27 -0.50 32.36 0.25
CA LEU A 27 0.62 32.57 -0.67
C LEU A 27 1.31 31.26 -1.08
N VAL A 28 1.27 30.25 -0.21
CA VAL A 28 1.81 28.91 -0.42
C VAL A 28 0.75 27.90 -0.01
N GLU A 29 0.57 26.87 -0.83
CA GLU A 29 -0.28 25.72 -0.57
C GLU A 29 0.56 24.47 -0.75
N ILE A 30 0.44 23.52 0.18
CA ILE A 30 1.23 22.29 0.20
C ILE A 30 0.25 21.12 0.22
N ASN A 31 0.31 20.29 -0.82
CA ASN A 31 -0.57 19.16 -1.01
C ASN A 31 0.26 17.90 -1.25
N ALA A 32 -0.03 16.84 -0.50
CA ALA A 32 0.60 15.54 -0.71
C ALA A 32 0.07 14.89 -2.00
N LYS A 33 0.99 14.44 -2.85
CA LYS A 33 0.66 13.71 -4.08
C LYS A 33 0.30 12.26 -3.75
N GLN A 34 -1.00 11.97 -3.77
CA GLN A 34 -1.57 10.71 -3.23
C GLN A 34 -1.14 9.44 -3.97
N ASP A 35 -0.71 9.55 -5.22
CA ASP A 35 -0.27 8.44 -6.08
C ASP A 35 1.26 8.31 -6.17
N SER A 36 2.00 9.04 -5.33
CA SER A 36 3.46 9.09 -5.34
C SER A 36 4.04 8.82 -3.96
N PHE A 37 4.98 7.88 -3.89
CA PHE A 37 5.55 7.40 -2.65
C PHE A 37 7.07 7.50 -2.69
N ILE A 38 7.66 8.11 -1.67
CA ILE A 38 9.10 8.14 -1.45
C ILE A 38 9.42 7.08 -0.40
N PHE A 39 10.04 5.97 -0.83
CA PHE A 39 10.46 4.91 0.07
C PHE A 39 11.91 5.09 0.50
N THR A 40 12.16 5.13 1.81
CA THR A 40 13.50 4.97 2.39
C THR A 40 13.66 3.52 2.85
N VAL A 41 14.60 2.80 2.25
CA VAL A 41 14.86 1.40 2.59
C VAL A 41 16.29 1.26 3.07
N GLU A 42 16.43 0.89 4.34
CA GLU A 42 17.72 0.62 4.97
C GLU A 42 17.83 -0.87 5.30
N SER A 43 19.00 -1.45 5.02
CA SER A 43 19.28 -2.86 5.31
C SER A 43 20.11 -3.00 6.58
N THR A 44 19.91 -4.10 7.30
CA THR A 44 20.78 -4.54 8.41
C THR A 44 22.15 -5.05 7.94
N GLY A 45 22.37 -5.19 6.63
CA GLY A 45 23.62 -5.67 6.03
C GLY A 45 23.59 -7.12 5.54
N ALA A 46 22.61 -7.93 5.97
CA ALA A 46 22.49 -9.33 5.53
C ALA A 46 22.04 -9.48 4.07
N VAL A 47 21.20 -8.56 3.58
CA VAL A 47 20.64 -8.55 2.22
C VAL A 47 20.65 -7.13 1.69
N LYS A 48 21.00 -6.88 0.42
CA LYS A 48 20.96 -5.52 -0.14
C LYS A 48 19.54 -4.93 -0.09
N ALA A 49 19.41 -3.63 0.19
CA ALA A 49 18.11 -2.95 0.23
C ALA A 49 17.29 -3.12 -1.06
N SER A 50 17.94 -3.10 -2.22
CA SER A 50 17.30 -3.37 -3.51
C SER A 50 16.71 -4.78 -3.61
N GLN A 51 17.41 -5.78 -3.07
CA GLN A 51 16.93 -7.16 -3.05
C GLN A 51 15.78 -7.34 -2.05
N LEU A 52 15.81 -6.65 -0.90
CA LEU A 52 14.69 -6.65 0.04
C LEU A 52 13.41 -6.17 -0.62
N LEU A 53 13.48 -5.08 -1.41
CA LEU A 53 12.32 -4.56 -2.13
C LEU A 53 11.80 -5.56 -3.17
N GLN A 54 12.68 -6.17 -3.96
CA GLN A 54 12.28 -7.20 -4.94
C GLN A 54 11.62 -8.41 -4.27
N ASN A 55 12.20 -8.89 -3.17
CA ASN A 55 11.64 -10.01 -2.41
C ASN A 55 10.26 -9.67 -1.83
N ALA A 56 10.06 -8.44 -1.35
CA ALA A 56 8.77 -7.99 -0.82
C ALA A 56 7.68 -8.00 -1.91
N ILE A 57 8.02 -7.57 -3.13
CA ILE A 57 7.10 -7.61 -4.27
C ILE A 57 6.72 -9.06 -4.63
N GLU A 58 7.70 -9.96 -4.66
CA GLU A 58 7.43 -11.39 -4.94
C GLU A 58 6.53 -12.02 -3.88
N ILE A 59 6.74 -11.70 -2.59
CA ILE A 59 5.87 -12.20 -1.51
C ILE A 59 4.44 -11.67 -1.68
N LEU A 60 4.26 -10.40 -2.05
CA LEU A 60 2.93 -9.84 -2.31
C LEU A 60 2.22 -10.56 -3.46
N LYS A 61 2.95 -10.84 -4.55
CA LYS A 61 2.45 -11.61 -5.69
C LYS A 61 2.04 -13.03 -5.28
N GLN A 62 2.90 -13.74 -4.54
CA GLN A 62 2.62 -15.08 -4.04
C GLN A 62 1.37 -15.12 -3.16
N LYS A 63 1.19 -14.12 -2.28
CA LYS A 63 -0.02 -14.01 -1.44
C LYS A 63 -1.27 -13.80 -2.29
N LEU A 64 -1.20 -12.97 -3.32
CA LEU A 64 -2.32 -12.75 -4.24
C LEU A 64 -2.68 -14.03 -5.00
N ASP A 65 -1.66 -14.74 -5.50
CA ASP A 65 -1.86 -16.00 -6.24
C ASP A 65 -2.49 -17.08 -5.34
N ALA A 66 -2.10 -17.15 -4.07
CA ALA A 66 -2.68 -18.07 -3.10
C ALA A 66 -4.18 -17.80 -2.85
N VAL A 67 -4.59 -16.53 -2.74
CA VAL A 67 -6.01 -16.18 -2.58
C VAL A 67 -6.81 -16.57 -3.83
N ARG A 68 -6.29 -16.27 -5.02
CA ARG A 68 -6.96 -16.63 -6.29
C ARG A 68 -7.20 -18.13 -6.41
N LEU A 69 -6.20 -18.94 -6.10
CA LEU A 69 -6.31 -20.40 -6.12
C LEU A 69 -7.30 -20.93 -5.07
N SER A 70 -7.46 -20.24 -3.94
CA SER A 70 -8.44 -20.65 -2.92
C SER A 70 -9.88 -20.41 -3.37
N GLU A 71 -10.15 -19.36 -4.15
CA GLU A 71 -11.47 -19.11 -4.76
C GLU A 71 -11.82 -20.15 -5.83
N ASP A 72 -10.84 -20.59 -6.62
CA ASP A 72 -11.03 -21.64 -7.63
C ASP A 72 -11.30 -23.03 -7.01
N THR A 73 -10.99 -23.24 -5.73
CA THR A 73 -11.25 -24.50 -5.01
C THR A 73 -12.60 -24.56 -4.29
N VAL A 74 -13.36 -23.46 -4.23
CA VAL A 74 -14.66 -23.44 -3.52
C VAL A 74 -15.77 -24.12 -4.34
N GLU A 75 -15.58 -24.33 -5.65
CA GLU A 75 -16.50 -25.12 -6.48
C GLU A 75 -16.40 -26.64 -6.26
N ALA A 76 -15.53 -27.10 -5.35
CA ALA A 76 -15.40 -28.51 -4.97
C ALA A 76 -16.10 -28.88 -3.65
N ASP A 77 -16.75 -27.93 -2.96
CA ASP A 77 -17.45 -28.19 -1.68
C ASP A 77 -18.89 -28.73 -1.87
N ASP A 78 -19.33 -28.95 -3.13
CA ASP A 78 -20.53 -29.74 -3.46
C ASP A 78 -20.34 -31.26 -3.17
N GLN A 79 -19.18 -31.69 -2.67
CA GLN A 79 -18.96 -33.06 -2.18
C GLN A 79 -19.81 -33.41 -0.93
N PHE A 80 -20.49 -32.45 -0.31
CA PHE A 80 -21.50 -32.72 0.73
C PHE A 80 -22.91 -33.09 0.20
N GLY A 81 -23.04 -33.40 -1.10
CA GLY A 81 -24.27 -33.97 -1.67
C GLY A 81 -24.77 -35.25 -0.98
N GLU A 82 -23.91 -35.98 -0.27
CA GLU A 82 -24.29 -37.19 0.48
C GLU A 82 -25.15 -36.91 1.73
N LEU A 83 -25.08 -35.71 2.34
CA LEU A 83 -25.91 -35.37 3.51
C LEU A 83 -27.38 -35.05 3.14
N GLY A 84 -27.63 -34.64 1.89
CA GLY A 84 -29.00 -34.38 1.39
C GLY A 84 -29.81 -35.66 1.14
N ALA A 85 -29.13 -36.77 0.83
CA ALA A 85 -29.77 -38.06 0.57
C ALA A 85 -30.30 -38.73 1.85
N HIS A 86 -29.72 -38.44 3.02
CA HIS A 86 -30.13 -39.02 4.31
C HIS A 86 -31.29 -38.29 4.99
N MET A 87 -31.56 -37.03 4.65
CA MET A 87 -32.64 -36.23 5.27
C MET A 87 -34.02 -36.39 4.58
N ARG A 88 -34.11 -37.23 3.54
CA ARG A 88 -35.34 -37.46 2.75
C ARG A 88 -35.95 -38.85 2.91
N GLY A 89 -35.42 -39.67 3.81
CA GLY A 89 -35.92 -41.02 4.08
C GLY A 89 -36.27 -41.19 5.55
N GLY A 90 -37.54 -40.93 5.88
CA GLY A 90 -38.17 -41.13 7.19
C GLY A 90 -39.62 -40.71 7.12
#